data_AF-A0A3B9PMQ3-F1
#
_entry.id   AF-A0A3B9PMQ3-F1
#
_cell.length_a   1.000
_cell.length_b   1.000
_cell.length_c   1.000
_cell.angle_alpha   90.00
_cell.angle_beta   90.00
_cell.angle_gamma   90.00
#
_symmetry.space_group_name_H-M   'P 1'
#
loop_
_entity.id
_entity.type
_entity.pdbx_description
1 polymer ?
#
loop_
_entity_poly.entity_id
_entity_poly.type
_entity_poly.pdbx_seq_one_letter_code
_entity_poly.pdbx_strand_id
1 'polypeptide(L)' 'LEQANAFAVLPVCITGESKTQVGICSGVDDDGELLLRTGAGVQRILAGDVSLRPLTGDVD' A
#
# COMPACT_ATOMS: atom_id res chain seq x y z
N LEU A 1 -5.38 21.40 1.94
CA LEU A 1 -5.48 20.24 1.04
C LEU A 1 -4.13 19.54 1.05
N GLU A 2 -3.76 18.92 2.17
CA GLU A 2 -2.39 18.41 2.40
C GLU A 2 -2.45 16.98 2.98
N GLN A 3 -3.31 16.15 2.41
CA GLN A 3 -3.54 14.79 2.91
C GLN A 3 -3.36 13.71 1.83
N ALA A 4 -2.74 14.06 0.71
CA ALA A 4 -2.47 13.11 -0.38
C ALA A 4 -1.17 12.30 -0.16
N ASN A 5 -0.31 12.72 0.77
CA ASN A 5 1.05 12.18 0.90
C ASN A 5 1.39 11.66 2.31
N ALA A 6 0.39 11.32 3.13
CA ALA A 6 0.62 10.84 4.50
C ALA A 6 1.13 9.39 4.57
N PHE A 7 1.05 8.63 3.45
CA PHE A 7 1.29 7.19 3.44
C PHE A 7 2.23 6.70 2.33
N ALA A 8 2.85 7.61 1.58
CA ALA A 8 3.88 7.25 0.63
C ALA A 8 5.07 6.66 1.41
N VAL A 9 5.58 5.50 0.98
CA VAL A 9 6.75 4.79 1.57
C VAL A 9 6.46 4.00 2.87
N LEU A 10 5.20 3.83 3.28
CA LEU A 10 4.86 2.96 4.42
C LEU A 10 4.52 1.52 3.97
N PRO A 11 4.82 0.50 4.81
CA PRO A 11 4.37 -0.85 4.57
C PRO A 11 2.85 -0.92 4.75
N VAL A 12 2.18 -1.36 3.70
CA VAL A 12 0.73 -1.55 3.66
C VAL A 12 0.41 -3.02 3.51
N CYS A 13 -0.69 -3.42 4.12
CA CYS A 13 -1.29 -4.73 3.96
C CYS A 13 -2.60 -4.54 3.21
N ILE A 14 -2.69 -5.12 2.02
CA ILE A 14 -3.87 -5.09 1.19
C ILE A 14 -4.61 -6.41 1.33
N THR A 15 -5.86 -6.36 1.73
CA THR A 15 -6.72 -7.52 1.91
C THR A 15 -7.76 -7.52 0.79
N GLY A 16 -7.53 -8.32 -0.25
CA GLY A 16 -8.50 -8.54 -1.31
C GLY A 16 -9.40 -9.75 -1.01
N GLU A 17 -10.45 -9.94 -1.81
CA GLU A 17 -11.43 -11.03 -1.63
C GLU A 17 -10.83 -12.44 -1.62
N SER A 18 -9.70 -12.64 -2.31
CA SER A 18 -9.08 -13.97 -2.44
C SER A 18 -7.72 -14.09 -1.77
N LYS A 19 -6.99 -12.99 -1.56
CA LYS A 19 -5.60 -13.00 -1.06
C LYS A 19 -5.25 -11.72 -0.31
N THR A 20 -4.40 -11.88 0.69
CA THR A 20 -3.74 -10.77 1.39
C THR A 20 -2.36 -10.57 0.80
N GLN A 21 -2.02 -9.33 0.45
CA GLN A 21 -0.71 -8.94 -0.09
C GLN A 21 -0.08 -7.87 0.79
N VAL A 22 1.20 -8.03 1.09
CA VAL A 22 1.96 -7.09 1.94
C VAL A 22 3.09 -6.50 1.11
N GLY A 23 3.23 -5.18 1.14
CA GLY A 23 4.24 -4.46 0.36
C GLY A 23 4.26 -2.97 0.69
N ILE A 24 5.00 -2.20 -0.10
CA ILE A 24 5.06 -0.74 0.03
C ILE A 24 4.08 -0.13 -0.97
N CYS A 25 3.20 0.73 -0.48
CA CYS A 25 2.32 1.49 -1.36
C CYS A 25 3.16 2.52 -2.14
N SER A 26 3.18 2.38 -3.46
CA SER A 26 3.89 3.27 -4.37
C SER A 26 2.98 4.37 -4.95
N GLY A 27 1.70 4.37 -4.58
CA GLY A 27 0.69 5.30 -5.08
C GLY A 27 -0.35 4.62 -5.95
N VAL A 28 -1.03 5.43 -6.77
CA VAL A 28 -2.07 5.02 -7.71
C VAL A 28 -1.61 5.40 -9.12
N ASP A 29 -1.81 4.55 -10.12
CA ASP A 29 -1.48 4.86 -11.52
C ASP A 29 -2.58 5.66 -12.23
N ASP A 30 -2.34 6.03 -13.49
CA ASP A 30 -3.28 6.81 -14.31
C ASP A 30 -4.64 6.12 -14.52
N ASP A 31 -4.71 4.80 -14.39
CA ASP A 31 -5.95 4.02 -14.47
C ASP A 31 -6.71 3.97 -13.12
N GLY A 32 -6.13 4.52 -12.05
CA GLY A 32 -6.72 4.49 -10.72
C GLY A 32 -6.39 3.22 -9.93
N GLU A 33 -5.46 2.39 -10.40
CA GLU A 33 -5.07 1.15 -9.71
C GLU A 33 -3.97 1.42 -8.67
N LEU A 34 -4.09 0.80 -7.50
CA LEU A 34 -3.08 0.95 -6.46
C LEU A 34 -1.85 0.11 -6.79
N LEU A 35 -0.67 0.74 -6.77
CA LEU A 35 0.62 0.12 -7.04
C LEU A 35 1.27 -0.35 -5.74
N LEU A 36 1.30 -1.67 -5.53
CA LEU A 36 1.97 -2.31 -4.40
C LEU A 36 3.34 -2.85 -4.80
N ARG A 37 4.43 -2.28 -4.28
CA ARG A 37 5.77 -2.83 -4.45
C ARG A 37 6.03 -3.95 -3.45
N THR A 38 6.32 -5.15 -3.97
CA THR A 38 6.67 -6.34 -3.20
C THR A 38 8.06 -6.85 -3.63
N GLY A 39 8.61 -7.83 -2.90
CA GLY A 39 9.87 -8.49 -3.30
C GLY A 39 9.81 -9.21 -4.65
N ALA A 40 8.60 -9.51 -5.15
CA ALA A 40 8.38 -10.10 -6.47
C ALA A 40 8.21 -9.05 -7.58
N GLY A 41 8.17 -7.76 -7.25
CA GLY A 41 7.92 -6.66 -8.18
C GLY A 41 6.71 -5.80 -7.80
N VAL A 42 6.32 -4.90 -8.70
CA VAL A 42 5.13 -4.04 -8.56
C VAL A 42 3.89 -4.85 -8.93
N GLN A 43 2.86 -4.82 -8.09
CA GLN A 43 1.55 -5.44 -8.32
C GLN A 43 0.49 -4.34 -8.41
N ARG A 44 -0.43 -4.48 -9.37
CA ARG A 44 -1.58 -3.58 -9.56
C ARG A 44 -2.79 -4.16 -8.86
N ILE A 45 -3.45 -3.34 -8.05
CA ILE A 45 -4.64 -3.72 -7.29
C ILE A 45 -5.80 -2.81 -7.67
N LEU A 46 -6.82 -3.40 -8.31
CA LEU A 46 -8.08 -2.73 -8.69
C LEU A 46 -9.01 -2.49 -7.49
N ALA A 47 -9.07 -3.42 -6.55
CA ALA A 47 -9.95 -3.35 -5.39
C ALA A 47 -9.41 -4.17 -4.22
N GLY A 48 -9.51 -3.62 -3.01
CA GLY A 48 -9.10 -4.29 -1.77
C GLY A 48 -9.15 -3.32 -0.60
N ASP A 49 -9.32 -3.85 0.61
CA ASP A 49 -9.20 -3.04 1.82
C ASP A 49 -7.71 -2.79 2.10
N VAL A 50 -7.31 -1.52 2.12
CA VAL A 50 -5.93 -1.12 2.40
C VAL A 50 -5.83 -0.79 3.88
N SER A 51 -5.13 -1.66 4.61
CA SER A 51 -4.78 -1.46 6.00
C SER A 51 -3.33 -0.99 6.10
N LEU A 52 -3.14 0.22 6.64
CA LEU A 52 -1.83 0.72 6.99
C LEU A 52 -1.37 0.01 8.27
N ARG A 53 -0.23 -0.69 8.20
CA ARG A 53 0.46 -1.05 9.44
C ARG A 53 1.47 0.06 9.69
N PRO A 54 1.30 0.88 10.74
CA PRO A 54 2.43 1.66 11.19
C PRO A 54 3.58 0.69 11.42
N LEU A 55 4.73 0.95 10.81
CA LEU A 55 5.99 0.44 11.33
C LEU A 55 6.05 1.06 12.73
N THR A 56 5.63 0.32 13.76
CA THR A 56 5.94 0.67 15.15
C THR A 56 7.45 0.52 15.29
N GLY A 57 8.14 1.55 14.81
CA GLY A 57 9.46 1.98 15.19
C GLY A 57 9.31 3.30 15.91
N ASP A 58 8.41 3.38 16.89
CA ASP A 58 8.67 4.19 18.07
C ASP A 58 9.84 3.50 18.79
N VAL A 59 11.06 3.80 18.34
CA VAL A 59 12.26 3.58 19.14
C VAL A 59 12.76 4.96 19.57
N ASP A 60 12.50 5.20 20.86
CA ASP A 60 12.77 6.36 21.72
C ASP A 60 11.79 7.54 21.66
#